data_AF-A0A933XSE9-F1
#
_entry.id   AF-A0A933XSE9-F1
#
_cell.length_a   1.000
_cell.length_b   1.000
_cell.length_c   1.000
_cell.angle_alpha   90.00
_cell.angle_beta   90.00
_cell.angle_gamma   90.00
#
_symmetry.space_group_name_H-M   'P 1'
#
loop_
_entity.id
_entity.type
_entity.pdbx_description
1 polymer ?
#
loop_
_entity_poly.entity_id
_entity_poly.type
_entity_poly.pdbx_seq_one_letter_code
_entity_poly.pdbx_strand_id
1 'polypeptide(L)'
;MAKAYDVDVETLIGANSIEDPARLSVGTRLWIPGAARVQDVPSSSSSARNGKRNKRYAPGRPFKGFLEWPLAGTVTSPFGYRNDKYHDGVDIGAREGTSILAAADGKVMFSGWGPTGYGMIVIVKHANHLTTLYAHNSKNLVKKNARVRQGQKIAEVGQTGRATGPHLHFEVRNDTHPRDPLLYLP
;
A
#
# COMPACT_ATOMS: atom_id res chain seq x y z
N MET A 1 2.54 -16.19 27.85
CA MET A 1 2.49 -14.72 27.85
C MET A 1 1.36 -14.24 26.95
N ALA A 2 0.13 -14.48 27.43
CA ALA A 2 -1.09 -13.85 26.95
C ALA A 2 -1.38 -12.66 27.88
N LYS A 3 -1.98 -11.59 27.35
CA LYS A 3 -2.19 -10.23 27.94
C LYS A 3 -1.05 -9.24 27.68
N ALA A 4 -1.10 -8.57 26.54
CA ALA A 4 -0.56 -7.20 26.40
C ALA A 4 -1.12 -6.45 25.18
N TYR A 5 -1.65 -7.13 24.17
CA TYR A 5 -2.18 -6.48 22.98
C TYR A 5 -3.45 -7.21 22.53
N ASP A 6 -4.60 -6.57 22.77
CA ASP A 6 -5.93 -7.01 22.39
C ASP A 6 -6.12 -6.88 20.87
N VAL A 7 -5.23 -7.52 20.13
CA VAL A 7 -5.25 -7.60 18.67
C VAL A 7 -5.43 -9.06 18.32
N ASP A 8 -6.59 -9.34 17.75
CA ASP A 8 -7.04 -10.67 17.34
C ASP A 8 -5.98 -11.38 16.48
N VAL A 9 -5.57 -12.57 16.94
CA VAL A 9 -4.54 -13.43 16.33
C VAL A 9 -4.89 -13.79 14.89
N GLU A 10 -6.16 -13.76 14.49
CA GLU A 10 -6.57 -14.00 13.10
C GLU A 10 -6.22 -12.83 12.16
N THR A 11 -6.08 -11.61 12.68
CA THR A 11 -5.68 -10.42 11.89
C THR A 11 -4.23 -10.53 11.42
N LEU A 12 -3.38 -11.24 12.17
CA LEU A 12 -1.98 -11.48 11.85
C LEU A 12 -1.79 -12.55 10.77
N ILE A 13 -2.74 -13.46 10.60
CA ILE A 13 -2.59 -14.62 9.70
C ILE A 13 -3.16 -14.31 8.29
N GLY A 14 -4.21 -13.49 8.21
CA GLY A 14 -4.89 -13.22 6.94
C GLY A 14 -4.18 -12.24 5.98
N ALA A 15 -3.03 -11.65 6.34
CA ALA A 15 -2.29 -10.72 5.47
C ALA A 15 -1.17 -11.37 4.65
N ASN A 16 -0.82 -12.63 4.93
CA ASN A 16 0.37 -13.28 4.34
C ASN A 16 0.12 -14.61 3.60
N SER A 17 -1.12 -15.12 3.50
CA SER A 17 -1.42 -16.43 2.86
C SER A 17 -0.38 -17.51 3.20
N ILE A 18 -0.17 -17.75 4.50
CA ILE A 18 0.72 -18.80 5.00
C ILE A 18 -0.16 -20.04 5.18
N GLU A 19 -0.06 -20.99 4.26
CA GLU A 19 -0.76 -22.28 4.34
C GLU A 19 -0.01 -23.31 5.20
N ASP A 20 1.24 -23.03 5.59
CA ASP A 20 2.04 -23.90 6.47
C ASP A 20 3.13 -23.11 7.23
N PRO A 21 3.05 -22.96 8.57
CA PRO A 21 4.06 -22.29 9.39
C PRO A 21 5.45 -22.96 9.39
N ALA A 22 5.54 -24.23 8.95
CA ALA A 22 6.77 -25.01 9.00
C ALA A 22 7.71 -24.83 7.79
N ARG A 23 7.35 -23.96 6.83
CA ARG A 23 8.11 -23.74 5.58
C ARG A 23 8.65 -22.33 5.36
N LEU A 24 8.59 -21.47 6.39
CA LEU A 24 9.17 -20.13 6.33
C LEU A 24 10.70 -20.21 6.40
N SER A 25 11.37 -19.91 5.29
CA SER A 25 12.83 -19.89 5.20
C SER A 25 13.41 -18.51 5.55
N VAL A 26 14.57 -18.53 6.21
CA VAL A 26 15.26 -17.40 6.83
C VAL A 26 15.62 -16.30 5.80
N GLY A 27 15.17 -15.05 6.04
CA GLY A 27 15.48 -13.87 5.20
C GLY A 27 14.29 -13.02 4.71
N THR A 28 13.05 -13.37 5.07
CA THR A 28 11.86 -12.65 4.61
C THR A 28 11.60 -11.40 5.45
N ARG A 29 11.73 -10.21 4.86
CA ARG A 29 11.37 -8.92 5.50
C ARG A 29 9.85 -8.72 5.45
N LEU A 30 9.22 -8.71 6.62
CA LEU A 30 7.79 -8.54 6.77
C LEU A 30 7.44 -7.07 7.00
N TRP A 31 6.62 -6.52 6.12
CA TRP A 31 6.05 -5.19 6.31
C TRP A 31 4.82 -5.27 7.20
N ILE A 32 4.91 -4.66 8.38
CA ILE A 32 3.79 -4.44 9.30
C ILE A 32 3.50 -2.94 9.30
N PRO A 33 2.34 -2.48 8.79
CA PRO A 33 1.96 -1.09 8.94
C PRO A 33 1.89 -0.73 10.43
N GLY A 34 2.84 0.08 10.91
CA GLY A 34 2.88 0.62 12.28
C GLY A 34 4.00 0.13 13.21
N ALA A 35 4.93 -0.73 12.77
CA ALA A 35 6.07 -1.16 13.59
C ALA A 35 7.27 -0.20 13.49
N ALA A 36 7.81 0.23 14.63
CA ALA A 36 8.83 1.28 14.71
C ALA A 36 10.30 0.83 14.53
N ARG A 37 10.63 -0.47 14.37
CA ARG A 37 12.02 -0.92 14.08
C ARG A 37 12.09 -2.25 13.32
N VAL A 38 13.10 -2.36 12.46
CA VAL A 38 13.53 -3.58 11.75
C VAL A 38 14.55 -4.34 12.62
N GLN A 39 14.46 -5.66 12.70
CA GLN A 39 15.51 -6.53 13.25
C GLN A 39 15.98 -7.48 12.14
N ASP A 40 17.30 -7.54 11.91
CA ASP A 40 17.93 -8.32 10.82
C ASP A 40 18.38 -9.71 11.30
N VAL A 41 18.26 -10.72 10.42
CA VAL A 41 18.87 -12.06 10.58
C VAL A 41 19.38 -12.63 9.24
N PRO A 42 20.47 -13.42 9.22
CA PRO A 42 21.29 -13.69 8.02
C PRO A 42 20.81 -14.89 7.16
N SER A 43 21.15 -14.87 5.86
CA SER A 43 20.68 -15.82 4.83
C SER A 43 21.75 -16.81 4.35
N SER A 44 21.36 -18.06 4.08
CA SER A 44 22.15 -19.02 3.30
C SER A 44 21.31 -19.68 2.20
N SER A 45 21.96 -19.94 1.06
CA SER A 45 21.43 -20.05 -0.30
C SER A 45 20.95 -21.44 -0.77
N SER A 46 20.17 -21.39 -1.87
CA SER A 46 20.13 -22.30 -3.05
C SER A 46 19.12 -23.47 -3.09
N SER A 47 18.22 -23.46 -4.07
CA SER A 47 18.32 -24.33 -5.28
C SER A 47 17.06 -24.31 -6.15
N ALA A 48 17.29 -24.29 -7.45
CA ALA A 48 16.33 -24.20 -8.55
C ALA A 48 15.55 -25.50 -8.81
N ARG A 49 14.38 -25.40 -9.47
CA ARG A 49 13.90 -26.42 -10.43
C ARG A 49 12.90 -25.86 -11.45
N ASN A 50 13.01 -26.46 -12.63
CA ASN A 50 12.61 -26.01 -13.96
C ASN A 50 11.20 -26.52 -14.33
N GLY A 51 10.38 -25.71 -15.01
CA GLY A 51 9.02 -26.08 -15.44
C GLY A 51 8.43 -25.12 -16.49
N LYS A 52 8.06 -25.69 -17.64
CA LYS A 52 7.57 -25.05 -18.89
C LYS A 52 6.57 -23.91 -18.65
N ARG A 53 6.85 -22.72 -19.20
CA ARG A 53 6.11 -21.49 -18.93
C ARG A 53 5.18 -21.15 -20.10
N ASN A 54 3.88 -21.35 -19.91
CA ASN A 54 2.83 -20.64 -20.66
C ASN A 54 3.18 -19.15 -20.72
N LYS A 55 2.78 -18.44 -21.79
CA LYS A 55 2.92 -16.99 -22.00
C LYS A 55 2.16 -16.19 -20.92
N ARG A 56 2.59 -16.34 -19.67
CA ARG A 56 2.23 -15.49 -18.53
C ARG A 56 2.99 -14.20 -18.76
N TYR A 57 2.27 -13.08 -18.82
CA TYR A 57 2.85 -11.74 -18.72
C TYR A 57 4.02 -11.80 -17.73
N ALA A 58 5.24 -11.66 -18.24
CA ALA A 58 6.38 -11.51 -17.34
C ALA A 58 6.11 -10.24 -16.52
N PRO A 59 6.42 -10.21 -15.22
CA PRO A 59 6.34 -8.97 -14.47
C PRO A 59 7.26 -7.97 -15.18
N GLY A 60 6.65 -7.06 -15.95
CA GLY A 60 7.36 -5.97 -16.58
C GLY A 60 7.84 -5.05 -15.48
N ARG A 61 8.99 -4.41 -15.66
CA ARG A 61 9.33 -3.30 -14.77
C ARG A 61 8.17 -2.30 -14.84
N PRO A 62 7.67 -1.82 -13.69
CA PRO A 62 6.65 -0.80 -13.71
C PRO A 62 7.20 0.41 -14.47
N PHE A 63 6.43 0.88 -15.45
CA PHE A 63 6.79 1.99 -16.34
C PHE A 63 5.84 3.16 -16.09
N LYS A 64 6.24 4.35 -16.52
CA LYS A 64 5.42 5.56 -16.41
C LYS A 64 4.07 5.36 -17.10
N GLY A 65 2.98 5.70 -16.43
CA GLY A 65 1.61 5.47 -16.92
C GLY A 65 1.05 4.07 -16.62
N PHE A 66 1.75 3.24 -15.83
CA PHE A 66 1.15 2.01 -15.30
C PHE A 66 0.05 2.31 -14.27
N LEU A 67 0.23 3.39 -13.52
CA LEU A 67 -0.78 3.91 -12.59
C LEU A 67 -1.50 5.08 -13.24
N GLU A 68 -2.78 5.25 -12.90
CA GLU A 68 -3.59 6.42 -13.22
C GLU A 68 -3.73 7.33 -12.01
N TRP A 69 -3.99 8.62 -12.26
CA TRP A 69 -4.24 9.58 -11.20
C TRP A 69 -5.41 9.11 -10.31
N PRO A 70 -5.19 8.92 -8.99
CA PRO A 70 -6.22 8.40 -8.10
C PRO A 70 -7.26 9.44 -7.71
N LEU A 71 -7.00 10.71 -8.01
CA LEU A 71 -7.84 11.85 -7.66
C LEU A 71 -7.61 12.98 -8.66
N ALA A 72 -8.69 13.58 -9.15
CA ALA A 72 -8.63 14.84 -9.88
C ALA A 72 -8.47 15.99 -8.88
N GLY A 73 -7.29 16.60 -8.84
CA GLY A 73 -6.95 17.65 -7.89
C GLY A 73 -5.58 18.26 -8.16
N THR A 74 -5.14 19.15 -7.28
CA THR A 74 -3.81 19.78 -7.37
C THR A 74 -2.86 19.07 -6.40
N VAL A 75 -1.65 18.76 -6.86
CA VAL A 75 -0.58 18.29 -5.96
C VAL A 75 -0.19 19.46 -5.05
N THR A 76 -0.49 19.33 -3.76
CA THR A 76 -0.20 20.36 -2.73
C THR A 76 1.11 20.08 -2.00
N SER A 77 1.58 18.83 -2.01
CA SER A 77 2.87 18.42 -1.44
C SER A 77 3.48 17.29 -2.27
N PRO A 78 4.71 17.44 -2.79
CA PRO A 78 5.40 16.39 -3.54
C PRO A 78 6.03 15.33 -2.63
N PHE A 79 6.50 14.24 -3.23
CA PHE A 79 7.30 13.21 -2.57
C PHE A 79 8.71 13.71 -2.24
N GLY A 80 9.28 13.22 -1.14
CA GLY A 80 10.68 13.48 -0.75
C GLY A 80 10.84 14.45 0.43
N TYR A 81 12.03 15.03 0.55
CA TYR A 81 12.37 15.91 1.67
C TYR A 81 11.72 17.29 1.53
N ARG A 82 11.06 17.73 2.61
CA ARG A 82 10.65 19.12 2.82
C ARG A 82 11.23 19.60 4.15
N ASN A 83 12.16 20.55 4.07
CA ASN A 83 12.98 20.96 5.23
C ASN A 83 13.58 19.69 5.87
N ASP A 84 13.21 19.37 7.12
CA ASP A 84 13.71 18.21 7.86
C ASP A 84 12.74 17.02 7.91
N LYS A 85 11.58 17.10 7.24
CA LYS A 85 10.58 16.03 7.25
C LYS A 85 10.50 15.35 5.89
N TYR A 86 10.67 14.04 5.87
CA TYR A 86 10.48 13.22 4.68
C TYR A 86 9.00 12.92 4.44
N HIS A 87 8.58 13.00 3.18
CA HIS A 87 7.22 12.72 2.73
C HIS A 87 7.20 11.47 1.83
N ASP A 88 6.58 10.38 2.31
CA ASP A 88 6.57 9.07 1.65
C ASP A 88 5.59 8.94 0.47
N GLY A 89 4.89 10.03 0.13
CA GLY A 89 3.89 10.07 -0.93
C GLY A 89 3.73 11.46 -1.53
N VAL A 90 2.61 11.66 -2.24
CA VAL A 90 2.15 12.98 -2.71
C VAL A 90 0.83 13.32 -2.07
N ASP A 91 0.63 14.59 -1.73
CA ASP A 91 -0.66 15.09 -1.26
C ASP A 91 -1.40 15.74 -2.42
N ILE A 92 -2.64 15.33 -2.64
CA ILE A 92 -3.51 15.83 -3.70
C ILE A 92 -4.72 16.48 -3.05
N GLY A 93 -4.81 17.81 -3.14
CA GLY A 93 -5.90 18.59 -2.57
C GLY A 93 -7.19 18.46 -3.38
N ALA A 94 -8.29 18.15 -2.70
CA ALA A 94 -9.65 18.17 -3.26
C ALA A 94 -10.68 18.36 -2.13
N ARG A 95 -11.94 18.63 -2.48
CA ARG A 95 -13.02 18.77 -1.49
C ARG A 95 -13.28 17.45 -0.78
N GLU A 96 -13.64 17.50 0.50
CA GLU A 96 -14.14 16.33 1.23
C GLU A 96 -15.32 15.68 0.49
N GLY A 97 -15.36 14.34 0.48
CA GLY A 97 -16.34 13.56 -0.28
C GLY A 97 -15.97 13.32 -1.76
N THR A 98 -14.93 13.97 -2.29
CA THR A 98 -14.47 13.73 -3.67
C THR A 98 -14.07 12.27 -3.85
N SER A 99 -14.41 11.67 -4.99
CA SER A 99 -14.14 10.25 -5.23
C SER A 99 -12.65 9.97 -5.37
N ILE A 100 -12.14 8.98 -4.63
CA ILE A 100 -10.80 8.42 -4.78
C ILE A 100 -10.90 7.12 -5.57
N LEU A 101 -10.10 7.00 -6.61
CA LEU A 101 -10.10 5.89 -7.56
C LEU A 101 -8.87 4.99 -7.37
N ALA A 102 -9.03 3.70 -7.64
CA ALA A 102 -7.89 2.78 -7.71
C ALA A 102 -7.00 3.14 -8.88
N ALA A 103 -5.72 3.40 -8.60
CA ALA A 103 -4.73 3.80 -9.62
C ALA A 103 -4.44 2.70 -10.65
N ALA A 104 -4.67 1.44 -10.31
CA ALA A 104 -4.55 0.30 -11.21
C ALA A 104 -5.39 -0.89 -10.72
N ASP A 105 -5.52 -1.92 -11.57
CA ASP A 105 -6.09 -3.20 -11.19
C ASP A 105 -5.33 -3.82 -10.00
N GLY A 106 -6.06 -4.41 -9.05
CA GLY A 106 -5.41 -4.98 -7.88
C GLY A 106 -6.32 -5.69 -6.89
N LYS A 107 -5.72 -6.09 -5.77
CA LYS A 107 -6.39 -6.70 -4.61
C LYS A 107 -6.21 -5.80 -3.39
N VAL A 108 -7.31 -5.49 -2.71
CA VAL A 108 -7.28 -4.73 -1.46
C VAL A 108 -6.64 -5.56 -0.36
N MET A 109 -5.51 -5.10 0.15
CA MET A 109 -4.77 -5.77 1.24
C MET A 109 -5.26 -5.29 2.61
N PHE A 110 -5.70 -4.04 2.70
CA PHE A 110 -6.21 -3.43 3.92
C PHE A 110 -7.23 -2.34 3.62
N SER A 111 -8.22 -2.19 4.48
CA SER A 111 -9.19 -1.09 4.46
C SER A 111 -9.70 -0.87 5.89
N GLY A 112 -9.38 0.28 6.48
CA GLY A 112 -9.70 0.58 7.87
C GLY A 112 -8.84 1.73 8.41
N TRP A 113 -8.78 1.86 9.73
CA TRP A 113 -7.95 2.88 10.39
C TRP A 113 -6.47 2.48 10.37
N GLY A 114 -5.63 3.34 9.81
CA GLY A 114 -4.18 3.18 9.73
C GLY A 114 -3.45 3.71 10.96
N PRO A 115 -2.20 3.26 11.18
CA PRO A 115 -1.38 3.74 12.29
C PRO A 115 -0.94 5.19 12.09
N THR A 116 -0.33 5.79 13.12
CA THR A 116 0.56 6.96 12.97
C THR A 116 0.04 8.09 12.07
N GLY A 117 -1.15 8.60 12.37
CA GLY A 117 -1.68 9.80 11.72
C GLY A 117 -2.24 9.62 10.30
N TYR A 118 -2.17 8.43 9.69
CA TYR A 118 -2.74 8.17 8.36
C TYR A 118 -4.28 8.27 8.31
N GLY A 119 -4.96 8.09 9.45
CA GLY A 119 -6.43 8.08 9.50
C GLY A 119 -7.03 6.86 8.80
N MET A 120 -8.18 6.99 8.15
CA MET A 120 -8.74 5.91 7.36
C MET A 120 -7.96 5.73 6.06
N ILE A 121 -7.57 4.49 5.79
CA ILE A 121 -6.75 4.14 4.64
C ILE A 121 -7.31 2.97 3.85
N VAL A 122 -6.96 2.92 2.57
CA VAL A 122 -7.06 1.72 1.72
C VAL A 122 -5.67 1.40 1.22
N ILE A 123 -5.32 0.11 1.16
CA ILE A 123 -4.07 -0.37 0.57
C ILE A 123 -4.39 -1.39 -0.50
N VAL A 124 -3.87 -1.18 -1.72
CA VAL A 124 -4.10 -2.06 -2.87
C VAL A 124 -2.78 -2.62 -3.38
N LYS A 125 -2.69 -3.95 -3.48
CA LYS A 125 -1.58 -4.64 -4.14
C LYS A 125 -1.88 -4.83 -5.62
N HIS A 126 -0.91 -4.48 -6.46
CA HIS A 126 -0.99 -4.55 -7.91
C HIS A 126 -0.02 -5.61 -8.46
N ALA A 127 0.03 -5.71 -9.79
CA ALA A 127 1.10 -6.43 -10.47
C ALA A 127 2.46 -5.73 -10.25
N ASN A 128 3.54 -6.39 -10.69
CA ASN A 128 4.90 -5.82 -10.71
C ASN A 128 5.42 -5.34 -9.33
N HIS A 129 5.01 -6.02 -8.25
CA HIS A 129 5.43 -5.73 -6.88
C HIS A 129 5.04 -4.34 -6.35
N LEU A 130 4.10 -3.66 -7.04
CA LEU A 130 3.61 -2.36 -6.62
C LEU A 130 2.46 -2.48 -5.61
N THR A 131 2.48 -1.58 -4.64
CA THR A 131 1.40 -1.35 -3.69
C THR A 131 1.09 0.14 -3.66
N THR A 132 -0.19 0.49 -3.64
CA THR A 132 -0.64 1.87 -3.45
C THR A 132 -1.37 2.02 -2.11
N LEU A 133 -1.16 3.16 -1.46
CA LEU A 133 -1.81 3.54 -0.21
C LEU A 133 -2.59 4.84 -0.42
N TYR A 134 -3.84 4.86 0.04
CA TYR A 134 -4.76 5.99 -0.07
C TYR A 134 -5.21 6.36 1.33
N ALA A 135 -4.78 7.52 1.84
CA ALA A 135 -4.97 7.93 3.23
C ALA A 135 -5.77 9.22 3.42
N HIS A 136 -6.10 9.48 4.69
CA HIS A 136 -6.97 10.57 5.15
C HIS A 136 -8.41 10.46 4.62
N ASN A 137 -8.86 9.27 4.24
CA ASN A 137 -10.18 9.08 3.67
C ASN A 137 -11.28 9.49 4.68
N SER A 138 -12.38 10.06 4.21
CA SER A 138 -13.59 10.23 5.04
C SER A 138 -14.37 8.90 5.13
N LYS A 139 -14.31 8.12 4.04
CA LYS A 139 -15.00 6.84 3.91
C LYS A 139 -14.23 5.88 3.01
N ASN A 140 -14.14 4.63 3.42
CA ASN A 140 -13.68 3.54 2.57
C ASN A 140 -14.89 2.79 1.99
N LEU A 141 -14.85 2.49 0.70
CA LEU A 141 -15.95 1.84 -0.04
C LEU A 141 -15.63 0.40 -0.43
N VAL A 142 -14.41 -0.06 -0.16
CA VAL A 142 -13.96 -1.43 -0.42
C VAL A 142 -13.47 -2.09 0.87
N LYS A 143 -13.57 -3.41 0.92
CA LYS A 143 -13.13 -4.24 2.06
C LYS A 143 -11.86 -5.02 1.71
N LYS A 144 -11.12 -5.46 2.73
CA LYS A 144 -10.00 -6.38 2.57
C LYS A 144 -10.40 -7.58 1.68
N ASN A 145 -9.45 -8.03 0.86
CA ASN A 145 -9.59 -9.10 -0.13
C ASN A 145 -10.43 -8.79 -1.38
N ALA A 146 -11.10 -7.64 -1.47
CA ALA A 146 -11.81 -7.24 -2.69
C ALA A 146 -10.84 -7.09 -3.87
N ARG A 147 -11.28 -7.46 -5.08
CA ARG A 147 -10.60 -7.10 -6.33
C ARG A 147 -11.13 -5.74 -6.78
N VAL A 148 -10.23 -4.88 -7.24
CA VAL A 148 -10.55 -3.56 -7.78
C VAL A 148 -9.99 -3.43 -9.18
N ARG A 149 -10.69 -2.67 -10.02
CA ARG A 149 -10.21 -2.28 -11.36
C ARG A 149 -9.63 -0.88 -11.34
N GLN A 150 -8.70 -0.58 -12.24
CA GLN A 150 -8.24 0.78 -12.48
C GLN A 150 -9.43 1.72 -12.70
N GLY A 151 -9.41 2.89 -12.07
CA GLY A 151 -10.49 3.87 -12.13
C GLY A 151 -11.72 3.53 -11.28
N GLN A 152 -11.77 2.38 -10.61
CA GLN A 152 -12.86 2.04 -9.70
C GLN A 152 -12.82 2.95 -8.47
N LYS A 153 -13.96 3.53 -8.08
CA LYS A 153 -14.09 4.27 -6.83
C LYS A 153 -13.88 3.34 -5.63
N ILE A 154 -12.92 3.67 -4.77
CA ILE A 154 -12.53 2.86 -3.60
C ILE A 154 -12.70 3.58 -2.27
N ALA A 155 -12.70 4.91 -2.28
CA ALA A 155 -12.83 5.74 -1.08
C ALA A 155 -13.34 7.15 -1.45
N GLU A 156 -13.50 7.98 -0.43
CA GLU A 156 -13.83 9.39 -0.53
C GLU A 156 -12.79 10.22 0.22
N VAL A 157 -12.38 11.35 -0.37
CA VAL A 157 -11.47 12.31 0.24
C VAL A 157 -12.01 12.76 1.58
N GLY A 158 -11.13 12.89 2.55
CA GLY A 158 -11.48 13.40 3.87
C GLY A 158 -10.28 14.09 4.51
N GLN A 159 -10.31 14.08 5.83
CA GLN A 159 -9.31 14.71 6.69
C GLN A 159 -9.10 13.90 7.97
N THR A 160 -9.29 12.58 7.91
CA THR A 160 -9.13 11.70 9.08
C THR A 160 -7.65 11.55 9.45
N GLY A 161 -7.37 11.27 10.73
CA GLY A 161 -5.99 11.19 11.22
C GLY A 161 -5.36 12.57 11.41
N ARG A 162 -4.11 12.74 10.98
CA ARG A 162 -3.35 13.97 11.11
C ARG A 162 -3.26 14.71 9.78
N ALA A 163 -4.37 15.30 9.36
CA ALA A 163 -4.51 16.13 8.17
C ALA A 163 -4.73 17.60 8.57
N THR A 164 -4.18 18.55 7.81
CA THR A 164 -4.40 19.99 8.02
C THR A 164 -5.60 20.54 7.23
N GLY A 165 -6.21 19.71 6.39
CA GLY A 165 -7.40 20.00 5.60
C GLY A 165 -7.72 18.85 4.64
N PRO A 166 -8.82 18.91 3.88
CA PRO A 166 -9.20 17.84 2.97
C PRO A 166 -8.18 17.60 1.85
N HIS A 167 -7.62 16.40 1.79
CA HIS A 167 -6.71 15.95 0.74
C HIS A 167 -6.61 14.42 0.72
N LEU A 168 -6.07 13.88 -0.36
CA LEU A 168 -5.59 12.50 -0.42
C LEU A 168 -4.07 12.50 -0.21
N HIS A 169 -3.60 11.75 0.77
CA HIS A 169 -2.19 11.33 0.81
C HIS A 169 -2.04 10.01 0.06
N PHE A 170 -1.29 10.04 -1.05
CA PHE A 170 -1.13 8.92 -1.96
C PHE A 170 0.32 8.45 -2.01
N GLU A 171 0.53 7.16 -1.72
CA GLU A 171 1.86 6.56 -1.81
C GLU A 171 1.92 5.45 -2.85
N VAL A 172 3.10 5.30 -3.45
CA VAL A 172 3.47 4.14 -4.25
C VAL A 172 4.65 3.46 -3.56
N ARG A 173 4.55 2.15 -3.34
CA ARG A 173 5.62 1.34 -2.76
C ARG A 173 5.98 0.20 -3.70
N ASN A 174 7.28 -0.02 -3.86
CA ASN A 174 7.80 -1.25 -4.46
C ASN A 174 8.25 -2.17 -3.32
N ASP A 175 7.51 -3.26 -3.13
CA ASP A 175 7.51 -4.06 -1.90
C ASP A 175 7.29 -3.16 -0.66
N THR A 176 8.36 -2.86 0.09
CA THR A 176 8.31 -2.08 1.33
C THR A 176 8.86 -0.67 1.18
N HIS A 177 9.41 -0.31 0.02
CA HIS A 177 10.14 0.94 -0.18
C HIS A 177 9.23 1.99 -0.84
N PRO A 178 9.00 3.15 -0.21
CA PRO A 178 8.34 4.29 -0.84
C PRO A 178 9.09 4.73 -2.10
N ARG A 179 8.34 5.05 -3.15
CA ARG A 179 8.82 5.56 -4.41
C ARG A 179 8.01 6.78 -4.79
N ASP A 180 8.64 7.72 -5.48
CA ASP A 180 7.96 8.89 -6.00
C ASP A 180 6.78 8.46 -6.91
N PRO A 181 5.52 8.74 -6.52
CA PRO A 181 4.35 8.42 -7.32
C PRO A 181 4.38 9.01 -8.74
N LEU A 182 5.04 10.17 -8.93
CA LEU A 182 5.12 10.85 -10.22
C LEU A 182 5.93 10.08 -11.27
N LEU A 183 6.71 9.07 -10.86
CA LEU A 183 7.42 8.18 -11.78
C LEU A 183 6.50 7.11 -12.42
N TYR A 184 5.31 6.90 -11.86
CA TYR A 184 4.37 5.84 -12.26
C TYR A 184 3.07 6.38 -12.84
N LEU A 185 2.71 7.61 -12.51
CA LEU A 185 1.55 8.33 -13.02
C LEU A 185 1.83 8.90 -14.43
N PRO A 186 0.79 9.19 -15.24
CA PRO A 186 0.94 9.78 -16.58
C PRO A 186 1.60 11.16 -16.53
#